data_AF-A0AAW6UUJ0-F1
#
_entry.id   AF-A0AAW6UUJ0-F1
#
_cell.length_a   1.000
_cell.length_b   1.000
_cell.length_c   1.000
_cell.angle_alpha   90.00
_cell.angle_beta   90.00
_cell.angle_gamma   90.00
#
_symmetry.space_group_name_H-M   'P 1'
#
loop_
_entity.id
_entity.type
_entity.pdbx_description
1 polymer ?
#
loop_
_entity_poly.entity_id
_entity_poly.type
_entity_poly.pdbx_seq_one_letter_code
_entity_poly.pdbx_strand_id
1 'polypeptide(L)'
;VDYDYVVKDIALILADFDIEVIAFDRWRIEMFKKSAENIGLSFPLVEFGQGYKDMAPALDKLEQMLLNKQIRHGNHPVMNMCAA
;
A
#
# COMPACT_ATOMS: atom_id res chain seq x y z
N VAL A 1 -8.04 -2.88 -15.01
CA VAL A 1 -7.83 -3.61 -13.74
C VAL A 1 -9.20 -4.01 -13.24
N ASP A 2 -9.39 -5.28 -12.90
CA ASP A 2 -10.62 -5.76 -12.28
C ASP A 2 -10.56 -5.46 -10.77
N TYR A 3 -11.37 -4.52 -10.30
CA TYR A 3 -11.36 -4.12 -8.89
C TYR A 3 -11.97 -5.18 -7.98
N ASP A 4 -12.90 -6.01 -8.47
CA ASP A 4 -13.51 -7.07 -7.66
C ASP A 4 -12.47 -8.15 -7.32
N TYR A 5 -11.56 -8.43 -8.25
CA TYR A 5 -10.41 -9.30 -8.01
C TYR A 5 -9.49 -8.73 -6.93
N VAL A 6 -9.12 -7.44 -7.05
CA VAL A 6 -8.21 -6.77 -6.10
C VAL A 6 -8.81 -6.67 -4.70
N VAL A 7 -10.09 -6.33 -4.59
CA VAL A 7 -10.79 -6.24 -3.30
C VAL A 7 -10.80 -7.60 -2.59
N LYS A 8 -11.07 -8.69 -3.31
CA LYS A 8 -11.04 -10.05 -2.73
C LYS A 8 -9.65 -10.44 -2.27
N ASP A 9 -8.62 -10.10 -3.03
CA ASP A 9 -7.23 -10.39 -2.68
C ASP A 9 -6.81 -9.66 -1.40
N ILE A 10 -7.15 -8.36 -1.30
CA ILE A 10 -6.92 -7.56 -0.08
C ILE A 10 -7.67 -8.14 1.12
N ALA A 11 -8.91 -8.64 0.92
CA ALA A 11 -9.69 -9.27 1.98
C ALA A 11 -9.02 -10.54 2.55
N LEU A 12 -8.37 -11.34 1.69
CA LEU A 12 -7.61 -12.50 2.13
C LEU A 12 -6.39 -12.08 2.97
N ILE A 13 -5.68 -11.03 2.57
CA ILE A 13 -4.55 -10.50 3.32
C ILE A 13 -5.00 -10.00 4.71
N LEU A 14 -6.13 -9.30 4.80
CA LEU A 14 -6.70 -8.84 6.08
C LEU A 14 -7.18 -9.97 7.00
N ALA A 15 -7.45 -11.15 6.45
CA ALA A 15 -7.78 -12.31 7.27
C ALA A 15 -6.53 -12.89 7.97
N ASP A 16 -5.35 -12.73 7.34
CA ASP A 16 -4.07 -13.24 7.84
C ASP A 16 -3.29 -12.22 8.67
N PHE A 17 -3.55 -10.92 8.47
CA PHE A 17 -2.82 -9.82 9.12
C PHE A 17 -3.74 -8.76 9.69
N ASP A 18 -3.39 -8.25 10.88
CA ASP A 18 -4.01 -7.06 11.47
C ASP A 18 -3.43 -5.79 10.82
N ILE A 19 -3.98 -5.40 9.68
CA ILE A 19 -3.53 -4.21 8.93
C ILE A 19 -4.18 -2.97 9.54
N GLU A 20 -3.36 -2.08 10.10
CA GLU A 20 -3.86 -0.83 10.68
C GLU A 20 -4.27 0.20 9.64
N VAL A 21 -3.53 0.30 8.53
CA VAL A 21 -3.71 1.34 7.50
C VAL A 21 -3.37 0.82 6.11
N ILE A 22 -4.21 1.15 5.13
CA ILE A 22 -3.94 0.99 3.71
C ILE A 22 -3.87 2.38 3.07
N ALA A 23 -2.66 2.81 2.75
CA ALA A 23 -2.43 4.06 2.02
C ALA A 23 -2.81 3.88 0.53
N PHE A 24 -3.59 4.82 -0.03
CA PHE A 24 -4.04 4.74 -1.42
C PHE A 24 -3.81 6.04 -2.19
N ASP A 25 -3.60 5.91 -3.51
CA ASP A 25 -3.57 7.07 -4.40
C ASP A 25 -4.98 7.62 -4.65
N ARG A 26 -5.13 8.94 -4.46
CA ARG A 26 -6.41 9.64 -4.52
C ARG A 26 -7.09 9.56 -5.90
N TRP A 27 -6.34 9.37 -6.98
CA TRP A 27 -6.90 9.35 -8.33
C TRP A 27 -7.65 8.06 -8.61
N ARG A 28 -8.95 8.20 -8.91
CA ARG A 28 -9.86 7.11 -9.36
C ARG A 28 -10.08 5.99 -8.33
N ILE A 29 -9.90 6.26 -7.03
CA ILE A 29 -10.19 5.28 -5.98
C ILE A 29 -11.68 4.92 -5.87
N GLU A 30 -12.57 5.76 -6.37
CA GLU A 30 -14.02 5.58 -6.24
C GLU A 30 -14.52 4.25 -6.85
N MET A 31 -13.86 3.75 -7.90
CA MET A 31 -14.19 2.42 -8.47
C MET A 31 -13.86 1.29 -7.49
N PHE A 32 -12.72 1.40 -6.79
CA PHE A 32 -12.33 0.43 -5.77
C PHE A 32 -13.29 0.46 -4.57
N LYS A 33 -13.62 1.65 -4.06
CA LYS A 33 -14.56 1.81 -2.93
C LYS A 33 -15.92 1.20 -3.25
N LYS A 34 -16.46 1.46 -4.45
CA LYS A 34 -17.73 0.89 -4.89
C LYS A 34 -17.69 -0.64 -5.00
N SER A 35 -16.59 -1.19 -5.51
CA SER A 35 -16.38 -2.64 -5.57
C SER A 35 -16.34 -3.27 -4.18
N ALA A 36 -15.64 -2.63 -3.23
CA ALA A 36 -15.61 -3.05 -1.82
C ALA A 36 -16.99 -3.03 -1.16
N GLU A 37 -17.75 -1.94 -1.37
CA GLU A 37 -19.11 -1.78 -0.85
C GLU A 37 -20.06 -2.83 -1.41
N ASN A 38 -19.98 -3.14 -2.71
CA ASN A 38 -20.84 -4.14 -3.35
C ASN A 38 -20.70 -5.55 -2.73
N ILE A 39 -19.54 -5.87 -2.17
CA ILE A 39 -19.29 -7.15 -1.50
C ILE A 39 -19.30 -7.05 0.03
N GLY A 40 -19.70 -5.88 0.57
CA GLY A 40 -19.88 -5.66 2.00
C GLY A 40 -18.58 -5.56 2.81
N LEU A 41 -17.47 -5.19 2.17
CA LEU A 41 -16.18 -5.03 2.85
C LEU A 41 -15.83 -3.57 3.09
N SER A 42 -15.17 -3.33 4.22
CA SER A 42 -14.56 -2.04 4.56
C SER A 42 -13.07 -2.22 4.82
N PHE A 43 -12.30 -1.20 4.47
CA PHE A 43 -10.84 -1.19 4.59
C PHE A 43 -10.38 0.06 5.32
N PRO A 44 -9.30 0.00 6.14
CA PRO A 44 -8.74 1.15 6.84
C PRO A 44 -7.95 2.05 5.88
N LEU A 45 -8.66 2.71 4.96
CA LEU A 45 -8.07 3.48 3.88
C LEU A 45 -7.61 4.88 4.33
N VAL A 46 -6.39 5.27 3.97
CA VAL A 46 -5.85 6.63 4.17
C VAL A 46 -5.33 7.19 2.86
N GLU A 47 -5.67 8.44 2.56
CA GLU A 47 -5.19 9.12 1.35
C GLU A 47 -3.67 9.34 1.42
N PHE A 48 -2.98 9.01 0.33
CA PHE A 48 -1.57 9.30 0.18
C PHE A 48 -1.29 9.81 -1.24
N GLY A 49 -0.62 10.97 -1.33
CA GLY A 49 -0.27 11.56 -2.61
C GLY A 49 1.07 11.04 -3.13
N GLN A 50 1.16 10.76 -4.43
CA GLN A 50 2.45 10.50 -5.08
C GLN A 50 3.19 11.79 -5.50
N GLY A 51 2.78 12.95 -4.96
CA GLY A 51 3.44 14.23 -5.20
C GLY A 51 4.57 14.51 -4.22
N TYR A 52 5.42 15.49 -4.54
CA TYR A 52 6.60 15.85 -3.73
C TYR A 52 6.28 16.05 -2.25
N LYS A 53 5.15 16.69 -1.94
CA LYS A 53 4.71 16.97 -0.56
C LYS A 53 4.69 15.74 0.34
N ASP A 54 4.12 14.64 -0.15
CA ASP A 54 3.91 13.43 0.65
C ASP A 54 5.04 12.40 0.40
N MET A 55 5.59 12.35 -0.82
CA MET A 55 6.67 11.44 -1.19
C MET A 55 8.04 11.83 -0.61
N ALA A 56 8.39 13.12 -0.55
CA ALA A 56 9.70 13.54 -0.05
C ALA A 56 9.98 13.03 1.39
N PRO A 57 9.12 13.29 2.39
CA PRO A 57 9.35 12.76 3.74
C PRO A 57 9.26 11.21 3.80
N ALA A 58 8.49 10.58 2.91
CA ALA A 58 8.42 9.12 2.85
C ALA A 58 9.74 8.50 2.34
N LEU A 59 10.38 9.14 1.35
CA LEU A 59 11.68 8.72 0.82
C LEU A 59 12.79 8.94 1.85
N ASP A 60 12.82 10.09 2.53
CA ASP A 60 13.80 10.35 3.60
C ASP A 60 13.72 9.28 4.70
N LYS A 61 12.51 8.90 5.11
CA LYS A 61 12.29 7.84 6.10
C LYS A 61 12.70 6.46 5.57
N LEU A 62 12.37 6.14 4.32
CA LEU A 62 12.75 4.89 3.68
C LEU A 62 14.28 4.75 3.64
N GLU A 63 15.00 5.80 3.22
CA GLU A 63 16.46 5.84 3.18
C GLU A 63 17.06 5.58 4.57
N GLN A 64 16.56 6.28 5.60
CA GLN A 64 17.00 6.06 6.98
C GLN A 64 16.81 4.60 7.44
N MET A 65 15.65 4.01 7.13
CA MET A 65 15.36 2.62 7.51
C MET A 65 16.23 1.61 6.75
N LEU A 66 16.55 1.87 5.49
CA LEU A 66 17.46 1.05 4.69
C LEU A 66 18.89 1.09 5.25
N LEU A 67 19.44 2.29 5.49
CA LEU A 67 20.78 2.47 6.06
C LEU A 67 20.93 1.80 7.43
N ASN A 68 19.88 1.86 8.25
CA ASN A 68 19.84 1.22 9.57
C ASN A 68 19.50 -0.28 9.53
N LYS A 69 19.31 -0.88 8.35
CA LYS A 69 18.95 -2.30 8.17
C LYS A 69 17.66 -2.69 8.90
N GLN A 70 16.67 -1.80 8.93
CA GLN A 70 15.38 -1.99 9.60
C GLN A 70 14.28 -2.54 8.68
N ILE A 71 14.60 -2.86 7.42
CA ILE A 71 13.64 -3.36 6.43
C ILE A 71 13.94 -4.82 6.09
N ARG A 72 12.88 -5.63 5.94
CA ARG A 72 12.94 -7.03 5.52
C ARG A 72 12.10 -7.22 4.26
N HIS A 73 12.76 -7.31 3.10
CA HIS A 73 12.12 -7.48 1.78
C HIS A 73 12.54 -8.78 1.08
N GLY A 74 13.16 -9.72 1.81
CA GLY A 74 13.46 -11.06 1.31
C GLY A 74 14.46 -11.12 0.14
N ASN A 75 15.29 -10.10 -0.06
CA ASN A 75 16.20 -9.97 -1.22
C ASN A 75 15.49 -10.08 -2.58
N HIS A 76 14.21 -9.72 -2.65
CA HIS A 76 13.45 -9.78 -3.89
C HIS A 76 14.09 -8.86 -4.96
N PRO A 77 14.45 -9.34 -6.16
CA PRO A 77 15.24 -8.57 -7.13
C PRO A 77 14.68 -7.19 -7.47
N VAL A 78 13.35 -7.09 -7.58
CA VAL A 78 12.67 -5.81 -7.85
C VAL A 78 12.74 -4.86 -6.67
N MET A 79 12.63 -5.38 -5.44
CA MET A 79 12.69 -4.55 -4.22
C MET A 79 14.14 -4.20 -3.84
N ASN A 80 15.14 -4.88 -4.40
CA ASN A 80 16.54 -4.52 -4.25
C ASN A 80 16.93 -3.35 -5.17
N MET A 81 16.14 -3.08 -6.21
CA MET A 81 16.42 -1.99 -7.14
C MET A 81 16.36 -0.65 -6.40
N CYS A 82 17.48 0.06 -6.36
CA CYS A 82 17.66 1.33 -5.65
C CYS A 82 17.52 1.25 -4.11
N ALA A 83 17.60 0.04 -3.52
CA ALA A 83 17.55 -0.17 -2.06
C ALA A 83 18.87 -0.68 -1.46
N ALA A 84 19.89 -0.89 -2.30
CA ALA A 84 21.20 -1.43 -1.96
C ALA A 84 22.32 -0.41 -2.18
#